data_AF-A0A6C2U849-F1
#
_entry.id   AF-A0A6C2U849-F1
#
_cell.length_a   1.000
_cell.length_b   1.000
_cell.length_c   1.000
_cell.angle_alpha   90.00
_cell.angle_beta   90.00
_cell.angle_gamma   90.00
#
_symmetry.space_group_name_H-M   'P 1'
#
loop_
_entity.id
_entity.type
_entity.pdbx_description
1 polymer ?
#
loop_
_entity_poly.entity_id
_entity_poly.type
_entity_poly.pdbx_seq_one_letter_code
_entity_poly.pdbx_strand_id
1 'polypeptide(L)'
;MNYINAFLIIVATCCFAGCTTPTKNELFTTVPPHVTESDAIRAVSVAATKRNWQVRQIEADQIELELNHRGYHALLSFTVKENEIRYTDIGSSFTPDPIRLLNGGSMPASWMKNLKKDVNDIFYISPQEQNSIPTTADPIVEKLNSLKSLRDQGVITEAEYKQKRKEILSEY
;
A
#
# COMPACT_ATOMS: atom_id res chain seq x y z
N MET A 1 -13.52 44.42 40.69
CA MET A 1 -14.67 44.07 39.83
C MET A 1 -14.12 43.80 38.44
N ASN A 2 -13.88 42.52 38.11
CA ASN A 2 -13.30 42.12 36.82
C ASN A 2 -14.42 41.60 35.92
N TYR A 3 -14.63 42.27 34.79
CA TYR A 3 -15.61 41.86 33.79
C TYR A 3 -15.03 40.78 32.88
N ILE A 4 -15.71 39.64 32.84
CA ILE A 4 -15.51 38.52 31.93
C ILE A 4 -16.01 38.93 30.55
N ASN A 5 -15.13 39.02 29.56
CA ASN A 5 -15.52 39.18 28.16
C ASN A 5 -15.45 37.81 27.46
N ALA A 6 -16.58 37.12 27.44
CA ALA A 6 -16.77 35.88 26.70
C ALA A 6 -17.09 36.19 25.23
N PHE A 7 -16.06 36.22 24.39
CA PHE A 7 -16.24 36.29 22.94
C PHE A 7 -16.44 34.87 22.39
N LEU A 8 -17.71 34.47 22.26
CA LEU A 8 -18.12 33.21 21.64
C LEU A 8 -18.11 33.40 20.12
N ILE A 9 -17.02 33.01 19.45
CA ILE A 9 -16.95 33.00 17.98
C ILE A 9 -17.61 31.70 17.50
N ILE A 10 -18.83 31.82 16.98
CA ILE A 10 -19.51 30.73 16.27
C ILE A 10 -18.94 30.70 14.84
N VAL A 11 -17.95 29.84 14.61
CA VAL A 11 -17.47 29.53 13.25
C VAL A 11 -18.52 28.63 12.60
N ALA A 12 -19.32 29.21 11.72
CA ALA A 12 -20.21 28.47 10.84
C ALA A 12 -19.38 27.72 9.79
N THR A 13 -19.00 26.49 10.11
CA THR A 13 -18.34 25.59 9.16
C THR A 13 -19.35 25.17 8.10
N CYS A 14 -19.31 25.83 6.94
CA CYS A 14 -19.98 25.34 5.74
C CYS A 14 -19.33 24.01 5.34
N CYS A 15 -19.99 22.90 5.69
CA CYS A 15 -19.66 21.58 5.17
C CYS A 15 -19.94 21.59 3.65
N PHE A 16 -18.92 21.88 2.85
CA PHE A 16 -18.94 21.54 1.43
C PHE A 16 -18.91 20.02 1.34
N ALA A 17 -20.10 19.41 1.28
CA ALA A 17 -20.25 18.02 0.87
C ALA A 17 -19.93 17.95 -0.63
N GLY A 18 -18.64 17.90 -0.96
CA GLY A 18 -18.21 17.49 -2.28
C GLY A 18 -18.78 16.11 -2.54
N CYS A 19 -19.65 15.98 -3.54
CA CYS A 19 -20.12 14.70 -4.02
C CYS A 19 -18.92 13.98 -4.66
N THR A 20 -18.14 13.27 -3.85
CA THR A 20 -17.22 12.28 -4.37
C THR A 20 -18.08 11.15 -4.91
N THR A 21 -18.04 10.96 -6.22
CA THR A 21 -18.64 9.76 -6.81
C THR A 21 -17.97 8.56 -6.17
N PRO A 22 -18.73 7.57 -5.67
CA PRO A 22 -18.17 6.43 -4.96
C PRO A 22 -17.18 5.73 -5.88
N THR A 23 -15.92 5.80 -5.49
CA THR A 23 -14.80 5.24 -6.23
C THR A 23 -15.03 3.74 -6.33
N LYS A 24 -15.06 3.20 -7.56
CA LYS A 24 -15.49 1.83 -7.81
C LYS A 24 -14.46 0.85 -7.24
N ASN A 25 -14.89 0.04 -6.28
CA ASN A 25 -14.08 -1.02 -5.69
C ASN A 25 -14.11 -2.27 -6.59
N GLU A 26 -13.05 -2.49 -7.36
CA GLU A 26 -12.96 -3.54 -8.38
C GLU A 26 -12.15 -4.75 -7.90
N LEU A 27 -12.57 -5.95 -8.30
CA LEU A 27 -11.82 -7.18 -8.03
C LEU A 27 -10.53 -7.18 -8.87
N PHE A 28 -9.38 -7.19 -8.20
CA PHE A 28 -8.09 -7.31 -8.84
C PHE A 28 -7.75 -8.78 -9.13
N THR A 29 -7.64 -9.61 -8.09
CA THR A 29 -7.36 -11.04 -8.20
C THR A 29 -7.79 -11.79 -6.94
N THR A 30 -7.93 -13.11 -7.01
CA THR A 30 -8.17 -13.97 -5.84
C THR A 30 -6.84 -14.45 -5.26
N VAL A 31 -6.75 -14.47 -3.93
CA VAL A 31 -5.60 -14.98 -3.18
C VAL A 31 -5.70 -16.50 -3.07
N PRO A 32 -4.68 -17.27 -3.50
CA PRO A 32 -4.68 -18.72 -3.34
C PRO A 32 -4.74 -19.14 -1.86
N PRO A 33 -5.32 -20.29 -1.51
CA PRO A 33 -5.57 -20.69 -0.12
C PRO A 33 -4.29 -20.93 0.71
N HIS A 34 -3.14 -21.08 0.06
CA HIS A 34 -1.84 -21.25 0.73
C HIS A 34 -1.10 -19.92 0.94
N VAL A 35 -1.64 -18.81 0.42
CA VAL A 35 -1.05 -17.48 0.53
C VAL A 35 -1.78 -16.71 1.64
N THR A 36 -1.00 -16.16 2.58
CA THR A 36 -1.56 -15.33 3.65
C THR A 36 -1.91 -13.92 3.15
N GLU A 37 -2.77 -13.18 3.84
CA GLU A 37 -3.10 -11.80 3.46
C GLU A 37 -1.85 -10.90 3.45
N SER A 38 -0.94 -11.08 4.41
CA SER A 38 0.33 -10.37 4.43
C SER A 38 1.24 -10.71 3.24
N ASP A 39 1.23 -11.97 2.78
CA ASP A 39 1.98 -12.37 1.59
C ASP A 39 1.33 -11.82 0.31
N ALA A 40 0.00 -11.72 0.29
CA ALA A 40 -0.74 -11.10 -0.79
C ALA A 40 -0.38 -9.61 -0.93
N ILE A 41 -0.37 -8.85 0.16
CA ILE A 41 0.07 -7.45 0.17
C ILE A 41 1.53 -7.33 -0.25
N ARG A 42 2.40 -8.20 0.28
CA ARG A 42 3.82 -8.25 -0.11
C ARG A 42 3.98 -8.49 -1.61
N ALA A 43 3.21 -9.42 -2.20
CA ALA A 43 3.27 -9.71 -3.63
C ALA A 43 2.86 -8.51 -4.48
N VAL A 44 1.81 -7.77 -4.09
CA VAL A 44 1.41 -6.53 -4.78
C VAL A 44 2.50 -5.48 -4.69
N SER A 45 3.08 -5.28 -3.50
CA SER A 45 4.20 -4.34 -3.29
C SER A 45 5.41 -4.69 -4.17
N VAL A 46 5.86 -5.95 -4.16
CA VAL A 46 6.99 -6.42 -4.98
C VAL A 46 6.70 -6.24 -6.48
N ALA A 47 5.51 -6.61 -6.94
CA ALA A 47 5.10 -6.44 -8.33
C ALA A 47 5.07 -4.96 -8.77
N ALA A 48 4.63 -4.06 -7.88
CA ALA A 48 4.61 -2.63 -8.12
C ALA A 48 6.02 -2.04 -8.18
N THR A 49 6.89 -2.39 -7.23
CA THR A 49 8.28 -1.92 -7.21
C THR A 49 9.08 -2.41 -8.41
N LYS A 50 8.85 -3.66 -8.87
CA LYS A 50 9.43 -4.19 -10.12
C LYS A 50 9.13 -3.30 -11.34
N ARG A 51 8.05 -2.52 -11.29
CA ARG A 51 7.62 -1.58 -12.34
C ARG A 51 8.04 -0.13 -12.07
N ASN A 52 8.86 0.10 -11.05
CA ASN A 52 9.25 1.42 -10.56
C ASN A 52 8.05 2.26 -10.09
N TRP A 53 7.01 1.62 -9.54
CA TRP A 53 5.93 2.33 -8.89
C TRP A 53 6.29 2.54 -7.41
N GLN A 54 5.85 3.66 -6.84
CA GLN A 54 6.05 3.94 -5.43
C GLN A 54 4.96 3.24 -4.63
N VAL A 55 5.35 2.67 -3.48
CA VAL A 55 4.45 1.92 -2.61
C VAL A 55 4.41 2.61 -1.26
N ARG A 56 3.21 2.85 -0.74
CA ARG A 56 2.99 3.37 0.62
C ARG A 56 2.09 2.40 1.37
N GLN A 57 2.58 1.89 2.50
CA GLN A 57 1.75 1.09 3.40
C GLN A 57 0.83 2.02 4.20
N ILE A 58 -0.47 1.71 4.24
CA ILE A 58 -1.46 2.47 5.02
C ILE A 58 -1.87 1.68 6.25
N GLU A 59 -2.27 0.42 6.05
CA GLU A 59 -2.67 -0.51 7.11
C GLU A 59 -2.05 -1.89 6.87
N ALA A 60 -2.27 -2.88 7.74
CA ALA A 60 -1.67 -4.21 7.55
C ALA A 60 -2.17 -4.92 6.28
N ASP A 61 -3.42 -4.69 5.90
CA ASP A 61 -4.14 -5.28 4.76
C ASP A 61 -4.37 -4.27 3.62
N GLN A 62 -3.76 -3.09 3.69
CA GLN A 62 -3.97 -2.02 2.72
C GLN A 62 -2.68 -1.30 2.33
N ILE A 63 -2.51 -1.11 1.01
CA ILE A 63 -1.41 -0.34 0.43
C ILE A 63 -1.92 0.62 -0.63
N GLU A 64 -1.16 1.70 -0.82
CA GLU A 64 -1.34 2.62 -1.92
C GLU A 64 -0.18 2.53 -2.89
N LEU A 65 -0.50 2.53 -4.19
CA LEU A 65 0.47 2.53 -5.27
C LEU A 65 0.38 3.87 -5.99
N GLU A 66 1.52 4.56 -6.07
CA GLU A 66 1.66 5.75 -6.88
C GLU A 66 2.49 5.42 -8.13
N LEU A 67 1.84 5.64 -9.27
CA LEU A 67 2.43 5.46 -10.58
C LEU A 67 2.74 6.83 -11.17
N ASN A 68 3.97 6.98 -11.68
CA ASN A 68 4.35 8.12 -12.48
C ASN A 68 5.07 7.64 -13.75
N HIS A 69 4.40 7.73 -14.90
CA HIS A 69 4.95 7.26 -16.17
C HIS A 69 4.52 8.13 -17.35
N ARG A 70 5.48 8.76 -18.03
CA ARG A 70 5.27 9.54 -19.27
C ARG A 70 4.18 10.61 -19.14
N GLY A 71 4.19 11.36 -18.03
CA GLY A 71 3.20 12.41 -17.75
C GLY A 71 1.85 11.89 -17.24
N TYR A 72 1.67 10.57 -17.15
CA TYR A 72 0.53 9.97 -16.47
C TYR A 72 0.88 9.71 -15.01
N HIS A 73 0.04 10.23 -14.12
CA HIS A 73 0.09 10.03 -12.69
C HIS A 73 -1.18 9.32 -12.23
N ALA A 74 -1.05 8.26 -11.45
CA ALA A 74 -2.21 7.59 -10.85
C ALA A 74 -1.91 7.12 -9.44
N LEU A 75 -2.95 7.17 -8.62
CA LEU A 75 -2.95 6.72 -7.24
C LEU A 75 -4.02 5.63 -7.09
N LEU A 76 -3.57 4.44 -6.71
CA LEU A 76 -4.42 3.28 -6.49
C LEU A 76 -4.38 2.88 -5.03
N SER A 77 -5.51 2.46 -4.47
CA SER A 77 -5.56 1.78 -3.18
C SER A 77 -5.87 0.31 -3.39
N PHE A 78 -5.08 -0.57 -2.79
CA PHE A 78 -5.30 -2.01 -2.78
C PHE A 78 -5.62 -2.47 -1.37
N THR A 79 -6.62 -3.32 -1.23
CA THR A 79 -7.02 -3.93 0.03
C THR A 79 -7.16 -5.43 -0.15
N VAL A 80 -6.69 -6.21 0.82
CA VAL A 80 -6.80 -7.67 0.83
C VAL A 80 -7.76 -8.09 1.93
N LYS A 81 -8.87 -8.74 1.57
CA LYS A 81 -9.86 -9.29 2.52
C LYS A 81 -10.48 -10.55 1.96
N GLU A 82 -10.77 -11.52 2.82
CA GLU A 82 -11.55 -12.72 2.46
C GLU A 82 -10.98 -13.47 1.24
N ASN A 83 -9.65 -13.56 1.16
CA ASN A 83 -8.92 -14.14 0.03
C ASN A 83 -9.15 -13.43 -1.31
N GLU A 84 -9.54 -12.17 -1.30
CA GLU A 84 -9.63 -11.33 -2.49
C GLU A 84 -8.71 -10.12 -2.35
N ILE A 85 -8.05 -9.78 -3.45
CA ILE A 85 -7.40 -8.48 -3.60
C ILE A 85 -8.35 -7.62 -4.41
N ARG A 86 -8.72 -6.49 -3.85
CA ARG A 86 -9.52 -5.48 -4.52
C ARG A 86 -8.75 -4.18 -4.63
N TYR A 87 -9.12 -3.36 -5.59
CA TYR A 87 -8.49 -2.07 -5.78
C TYR A 87 -9.49 -0.97 -6.09
N THR A 88 -9.08 0.26 -5.81
CA THR A 88 -9.82 1.47 -6.07
C THR A 88 -8.89 2.49 -6.73
N ASP A 89 -9.30 3.06 -7.86
CA ASP A 89 -8.59 4.16 -8.52
C ASP A 89 -8.93 5.46 -7.79
N ILE A 90 -8.09 5.87 -6.84
CA ILE A 90 -8.32 7.07 -6.01
C ILE A 90 -8.27 8.32 -6.88
N GLY A 91 -7.41 8.32 -7.89
CA GLY A 91 -7.29 9.43 -8.79
C GLY A 91 -6.21 9.18 -9.84
N SER A 92 -6.50 9.64 -11.04
CA SER A 92 -5.55 9.69 -12.13
C SER A 92 -5.54 11.08 -12.72
N SER A 93 -4.34 11.57 -12.99
CA SER A 93 -4.13 12.79 -13.75
C SER A 93 -3.19 12.48 -14.89
N PHE A 94 -3.61 12.85 -16.10
CA PHE A 94 -2.75 12.81 -17.25
C PHE A 94 -2.32 14.25 -17.52
N THR A 95 -1.05 14.55 -17.28
CA THR A 95 -0.42 15.79 -17.71
C THR A 95 0.15 15.61 -19.11
N PRO A 96 -0.69 15.77 -20.14
CA PRO A 96 -0.21 16.48 -21.31
C PRO A 96 -1.32 17.20 -22.05
N ASP A 97 -1.05 18.48 -22.33
CA ASP A 97 -1.81 19.32 -23.25
C ASP A 97 -3.18 19.78 -22.69
N PRO A 98 -3.46 21.10 -22.56
CA PRO A 98 -4.71 21.64 -22.02
C PRO A 98 -6.00 21.14 -22.70
N ILE A 99 -5.91 20.43 -23.83
CA ILE A 99 -7.05 19.97 -24.62
C ILE A 99 -7.65 18.65 -24.12
N ARG A 100 -6.96 17.84 -23.30
CA ARG A 100 -7.47 16.51 -22.85
C ARG A 100 -8.05 16.46 -21.42
N LEU A 101 -8.24 17.61 -20.77
CA LEU A 101 -8.50 17.74 -19.33
C LEU A 101 -9.89 17.32 -18.80
N LEU A 102 -10.83 16.87 -19.62
CA LEU A 102 -12.23 16.78 -19.17
C LEU A 102 -12.72 15.38 -18.77
N ASN A 103 -11.92 14.33 -18.91
CA ASN A 103 -12.32 13.00 -18.45
C ASN A 103 -11.18 12.40 -17.62
N GLY A 104 -11.41 12.26 -16.31
CA GLY A 104 -10.57 11.46 -15.41
C GLY A 104 -10.39 10.07 -16.04
N GLY A 105 -9.21 9.85 -16.62
CA GLY A 105 -8.96 8.68 -17.43
C GLY A 105 -8.59 7.52 -16.54
N SER A 106 -9.53 6.59 -16.33
CA SER A 106 -9.28 5.32 -15.63
C SER A 106 -7.95 4.71 -16.06
N MET A 107 -7.24 4.09 -15.12
CA MET A 107 -5.93 3.52 -15.38
C MET A 107 -5.92 2.63 -16.64
N PRO A 108 -4.89 2.74 -17.51
CA PRO A 108 -4.78 1.88 -18.68
C PRO A 108 -4.91 0.40 -18.30
N ALA A 109 -5.89 -0.28 -18.90
CA ALA A 109 -6.18 -1.69 -18.60
C ALA A 109 -4.96 -2.61 -18.79
N SER A 110 -4.05 -2.25 -19.72
CA SER A 110 -2.80 -2.98 -19.95
C SER A 110 -1.87 -2.96 -18.74
N TRP A 111 -1.81 -1.85 -18.00
CA TRP A 111 -0.98 -1.75 -16.80
C TRP A 111 -1.54 -2.60 -15.67
N MET A 112 -2.86 -2.57 -15.48
CA MET A 112 -3.51 -3.40 -14.46
C MET A 112 -3.37 -4.89 -14.78
N LYS A 113 -3.56 -5.27 -16.03
CA LYS A 113 -3.33 -6.65 -16.51
C LYS A 113 -1.90 -7.11 -16.24
N ASN A 114 -0.93 -6.25 -16.50
CA ASN A 114 0.48 -6.55 -16.32
C ASN A 114 0.88 -6.66 -14.84
N LEU A 115 0.37 -5.76 -13.98
CA LEU A 115 0.55 -5.87 -12.53
C LEU A 115 -0.07 -7.16 -12.01
N LYS A 116 -1.29 -7.50 -12.44
CA LYS A 116 -1.97 -8.75 -12.07
C LYS A 116 -1.16 -9.98 -12.45
N LYS A 117 -0.54 -9.97 -13.63
CA LYS A 117 0.37 -11.04 -14.05
C LYS A 117 1.55 -11.16 -13.09
N ASP A 118 2.24 -10.06 -12.77
CA ASP A 118 3.40 -10.11 -11.87
C ASP A 118 3.03 -10.58 -10.46
N VAL A 119 1.88 -10.15 -9.93
CA VAL A 119 1.38 -10.62 -8.61
C VAL A 119 1.09 -12.11 -8.63
N ASN A 120 0.40 -12.59 -9.67
CA ASN A 120 0.13 -14.01 -9.81
C ASN A 120 1.41 -14.81 -9.97
N ASP A 121 2.37 -14.33 -10.77
CA ASP A 121 3.67 -14.98 -10.93
C ASP A 121 4.32 -15.19 -9.54
N ILE A 122 4.27 -14.18 -8.65
CA ILE A 122 4.82 -14.27 -7.28
C ILE A 122 4.10 -15.32 -6.41
N PHE A 123 2.78 -15.48 -6.53
CA PHE A 123 2.04 -16.49 -5.76
C PHE A 123 2.49 -17.92 -6.07
N TYR A 124 2.94 -18.18 -7.31
CA TYR A 124 3.35 -19.51 -7.73
C TYR A 124 4.86 -19.74 -7.67
N ILE A 125 5.64 -18.74 -7.24
CA ILE A 125 7.07 -18.93 -6.95
C ILE A 125 7.20 -19.87 -5.76
N SER A 126 7.97 -20.94 -5.94
CA SER A 126 8.25 -21.93 -4.90
C SER A 126 8.75 -21.25 -3.61
N PRO A 127 8.36 -21.69 -2.41
CA PRO A 127 8.84 -21.11 -1.15
C PRO A 127 10.37 -21.05 -1.05
N GLN A 128 11.10 -21.94 -1.74
CA GLN A 128 12.56 -21.90 -1.77
C GLN A 128 13.11 -20.71 -2.58
N GLU A 129 12.42 -20.28 -3.62
CA GLU A 129 12.80 -19.14 -4.46
C GLU A 129 12.32 -17.80 -3.88
N GLN A 130 11.31 -17.80 -2.99
CA GLN A 130 10.85 -16.58 -2.31
C GLN A 130 11.94 -15.95 -1.42
N ASN A 131 12.86 -16.75 -0.89
CA ASN A 131 14.03 -16.26 -0.14
C ASN A 131 15.09 -15.60 -1.03
N SER A 132 14.98 -15.76 -2.36
CA SER A 132 15.93 -15.23 -3.34
C SER A 132 15.46 -13.93 -3.98
N ILE A 133 14.19 -13.56 -3.80
CA ILE A 133 13.64 -12.31 -4.36
C ILE A 133 14.20 -11.16 -3.52
N PRO A 134 14.96 -10.22 -4.12
CA PRO A 134 15.42 -9.02 -3.43
C PRO A 134 14.17 -8.29 -2.95
N THR A 135 13.90 -8.37 -1.65
CA THR A 135 12.84 -7.58 -1.06
C THR A 135 13.40 -6.17 -1.08
N THR A 136 12.91 -5.29 -1.96
CA THR A 136 13.08 -3.83 -1.87
C THR A 136 12.33 -3.26 -0.66
N ALA A 137 12.38 -4.02 0.44
CA ALA A 137 11.99 -3.60 1.76
C ALA A 137 13.05 -2.59 2.20
N ASP A 138 12.56 -1.51 2.78
CA ASP A 138 13.31 -0.69 3.70
C ASP A 138 14.26 -1.58 4.54
N PRO A 139 15.57 -1.27 4.64
CA PRO A 139 16.52 -2.07 5.40
C PRO A 139 16.05 -2.36 6.84
N ILE A 140 15.17 -1.51 7.38
CA ILE A 140 14.48 -1.70 8.66
C ILE A 140 13.60 -2.96 8.63
N VAL A 141 12.78 -3.13 7.60
CA VAL A 141 11.83 -4.25 7.47
C VAL A 141 12.58 -5.58 7.31
N GLU A 142 13.70 -5.59 6.59
CA GLU A 142 14.56 -6.77 6.47
C GLU A 142 15.15 -7.16 7.84
N LYS A 143 15.69 -6.19 8.59
CA LYS A 143 16.19 -6.41 9.97
C LYS A 143 15.09 -6.94 10.89
N LEU A 144 13.88 -6.39 10.81
CA LEU A 144 12.75 -6.82 11.64
C LEU A 144 12.27 -8.25 11.29
N ASN A 145 12.24 -8.61 10.01
CA ASN A 145 11.88 -9.95 9.57
C ASN A 145 12.90 -11.01 10.00
N SER A 146 14.19 -10.70 9.84
CA SER A 146 15.28 -11.56 10.32
C SER A 146 15.18 -11.78 11.84
N LEU A 147 14.94 -10.71 12.60
CA LEU A 147 14.77 -10.78 14.05
C LEU A 147 13.56 -11.64 14.46
N LYS A 148 12.44 -11.53 13.75
CA LYS A 148 11.26 -12.38 13.97
C LYS A 148 11.56 -13.86 13.69
N SER A 149 12.27 -14.15 12.61
CA SER A 149 12.67 -15.52 12.25
C SER A 149 13.54 -16.17 13.34
N LEU A 150 14.50 -15.43 13.91
CA LEU A 150 15.34 -15.94 15.00
C LEU A 150 14.54 -16.31 16.26
N ARG A 151 13.51 -15.50 16.58
CA ARG A 151 12.60 -15.80 17.68
C ARG A 151 11.76 -17.04 17.40
N ASP A 152 11.21 -17.16 16.19
CA ASP A 152 10.36 -18.29 15.80
C ASP A 152 11.14 -19.62 15.77
N GLN A 153 12.45 -19.56 15.52
CA GLN A 153 13.37 -20.69 15.61
C GLN A 153 13.84 -20.99 17.06
N GLY A 154 13.44 -20.17 18.04
CA GLY A 154 13.88 -20.30 19.43
C GLY A 154 15.35 -19.96 19.66
N VAL A 155 16.02 -19.28 18.71
CA VAL A 155 17.42 -18.84 18.83
C VAL A 155 17.55 -17.69 19.83
N ILE A 156 16.53 -16.83 19.89
CA ILE A 156 16.42 -15.75 20.86
C ILE A 156 15.13 -15.88 21.66
N THR A 157 15.18 -15.39 22.89
CA THR A 157 14.03 -15.31 23.78
C THR A 157 13.09 -14.16 23.40
N GLU A 158 11.84 -14.21 23.86
CA GLU A 158 10.86 -13.13 23.64
C GLU A 158 11.32 -11.79 24.23
N ALA A 159 12.07 -11.82 25.34
CA ALA A 159 12.64 -10.62 25.96
C ALA A 159 13.70 -9.98 25.05
N GLU A 160 14.60 -10.77 24.48
CA GLU A 160 15.64 -10.32 23.56
C GLU A 160 15.04 -9.79 22.24
N TYR A 161 14.01 -10.47 21.73
CA TYR A 161 13.26 -10.00 20.56
C TYR A 161 12.68 -8.60 20.77
N LYS A 162 12.00 -8.38 21.90
CA LYS A 162 11.40 -7.07 22.23
C LYS A 162 12.44 -5.96 22.36
N GLN A 163 13.57 -6.25 23.01
CA GLN A 163 14.65 -5.29 23.15
C GLN A 163 15.24 -4.89 21.80
N LYS A 164 15.67 -5.87 20.99
CA LYS A 164 16.29 -5.64 19.67
C LYS A 164 15.33 -4.95 18.69
N ARG A 165 14.04 -5.28 18.73
CA ARG A 165 13.01 -4.60 17.94
C ARG A 165 12.94 -3.11 18.29
N LYS A 166 13.01 -2.77 19.57
CA LYS A 166 12.99 -1.37 20.02
C LYS A 166 14.24 -0.61 19.56
N GLU A 167 15.42 -1.23 19.63
CA GLU A 167 16.68 -0.66 19.17
C GLU A 167 16.63 -0.32 17.67
N ILE A 168 16.20 -1.27 16.83
CA ILE A 168 16.08 -1.08 15.37
C ILE A 168 15.13 0.09 15.03
N LEU A 169 14.02 0.21 15.75
CA LEU A 169 13.04 1.28 15.53
C LEU A 169 13.50 2.64 16.06
N SER A 170 14.50 2.69 16.93
CA SER A 170 15.04 3.95 17.49
C SER A 170 16.24 4.49 16.71
N GLU A 171 16.84 3.68 15.85
CA GLU A 171 17.98 4.06 15.00
C GLU A 171 17.56 4.91 13.79
N TYR A 172 16.25 5.01 13.53
CA TYR A 172 15.63 5.70 12.40
C TYR A 172 14.49 6.61 12.88
#